data_AF-A0A3D5L193-F1
#
_entry.id   AF-A0A3D5L193-F1
#
_cell.length_a   1.000
_cell.length_b   1.000
_cell.length_c   1.000
_cell.angle_alpha   90.00
_cell.angle_beta   90.00
_cell.angle_gamma   90.00
#
_symmetry.space_group_name_H-M   'P 1'
#
loop_
_entity.id
_entity.type
_entity.pdbx_description
1 polymer ?
#
loop_
_entity_poly.entity_id
_entity_poly.type
_entity_poly.pdbx_seq_one_letter_code
_entity_poly.pdbx_strand_id
1 'polypeptide(L)'
;ALLLKEVEQHPDTQFLFFLPPYSMLWWDDSQRAGLSEVYLHAEEEVMASLLSHDNVRVYDYQTMTDVTCNLDRYMDTIHFDPEVNHTLCEDMGADYRGDGTSLYRVTAENLSAVMEKTRQCVEKGMETVIVPLEKSDAFLYAE
;
A
#
# COMPACT_ATOMS: atom_id res chain seq x y z
N ALA A 1 -11.58 -9.41 15.23
CA ALA A 1 -12.25 -8.72 14.11
C ALA A 1 -12.78 -9.76 13.12
N LEU A 2 -13.71 -9.41 12.22
CA LEU A 2 -14.36 -10.37 11.30
C LEU A 2 -13.35 -11.12 10.41
N LEU A 3 -12.33 -10.44 9.86
CA LEU A 3 -11.32 -11.06 8.99
C LEU A 3 -10.44 -12.09 9.71
N LEU A 4 -9.96 -11.77 10.93
CA LEU A 4 -9.13 -12.71 11.71
C LEU A 4 -9.89 -14.00 12.04
N LYS A 5 -11.20 -13.90 12.32
CA LYS A 5 -12.03 -15.07 12.55
C LYS A 5 -12.09 -15.99 11.32
N GLU A 6 -12.17 -15.43 10.10
CA GLU A 6 -12.14 -16.24 8.88
C GLU A 6 -10.79 -16.92 8.68
N VAL A 7 -9.68 -16.23 8.97
CA VAL A 7 -8.32 -16.80 8.93
C VAL A 7 -8.17 -17.97 9.90
N GLU A 8 -8.60 -17.79 11.15
CA GLU A 8 -8.53 -18.81 12.22
C GLU A 8 -9.41 -20.03 11.92
N GLN A 9 -10.57 -19.83 11.29
CA GLN A 9 -11.52 -20.91 10.98
C GLN A 9 -11.12 -21.76 9.77
N HIS A 10 -10.15 -21.31 8.97
CA HIS A 10 -9.72 -21.98 7.75
C HIS A 10 -8.20 -22.20 7.73
N PRO A 11 -7.67 -23.04 8.66
CA PRO A 11 -6.22 -23.25 8.78
C PRO A 11 -5.58 -23.87 7.52
N ASP A 12 -6.37 -24.61 6.72
CA ASP A 12 -5.90 -25.23 5.47
C ASP A 12 -5.90 -24.24 4.27
N THR A 13 -6.36 -23.01 4.46
CA THR A 13 -6.39 -21.96 3.42
C THR A 13 -5.26 -20.96 3.65
N GLN A 14 -4.42 -20.74 2.63
CA GLN A 14 -3.48 -19.62 2.65
C GLN A 14 -4.20 -18.34 2.22
N PHE A 15 -4.19 -17.34 3.11
CA PHE A 15 -4.70 -16.01 2.82
C PHE A 15 -3.56 -15.07 2.40
N LEU A 16 -3.79 -14.33 1.32
CA LEU A 16 -2.88 -13.30 0.83
C LEU A 16 -3.60 -11.95 0.96
N PHE A 17 -3.04 -11.05 1.77
CA PHE A 17 -3.52 -9.69 1.94
C PHE A 17 -2.52 -8.72 1.31
N PHE A 18 -3.00 -7.64 0.71
CA PHE A 18 -2.13 -6.60 0.22
C PHE A 18 -2.69 -5.20 0.47
N LEU A 19 -1.79 -4.24 0.66
CA LEU A 19 -2.09 -2.82 0.57
C LEU A 19 -1.70 -2.35 -0.83
N PRO A 20 -2.64 -1.77 -1.61
CA PRO A 20 -2.37 -1.33 -2.96
C PRO A 20 -1.40 -0.13 -2.98
N PRO A 21 -0.75 0.15 -4.12
CA PRO A 21 -0.07 1.42 -4.32
C PRO A 21 -1.13 2.53 -4.43
N TYR A 22 -1.50 3.16 -3.31
CA TYR A 22 -2.36 4.35 -3.36
C TYR A 22 -1.65 5.50 -4.06
N SER A 23 -2.35 6.25 -4.90
CA SER A 23 -1.73 7.36 -5.62
C SER A 23 -1.29 8.48 -4.67
N MET A 24 -0.34 9.30 -5.08
CA MET A 24 0.01 10.49 -4.30
C MET A 24 -1.15 11.47 -4.11
N LEU A 25 -2.20 11.43 -4.96
CA LEU A 25 -3.41 12.24 -4.75
C LEU A 25 -4.25 11.75 -3.57
N TRP A 26 -4.31 10.43 -3.32
CA TRP A 26 -4.98 9.90 -2.14
C TRP A 26 -4.23 10.28 -0.86
N TRP A 27 -2.90 10.19 -0.88
CA TRP A 27 -2.07 10.62 0.24
C TRP A 27 -2.11 12.12 0.48
N ASP A 28 -2.25 12.93 -0.56
CA ASP A 28 -2.46 14.38 -0.43
C ASP A 28 -3.78 14.68 0.27
N ASP A 29 -4.86 14.04 -0.16
CA ASP A 29 -6.18 14.18 0.46
C ASP A 29 -6.14 13.75 1.94
N SER A 30 -5.55 12.59 2.24
CA SER A 30 -5.42 12.13 3.62
C SER A 30 -4.57 13.08 4.47
N GLN A 31 -3.54 13.70 3.90
CA GLN A 31 -2.66 14.60 4.62
C GLN A 31 -3.34 15.93 4.93
N ARG A 32 -4.05 16.49 3.95
CA ARG A 32 -4.87 17.71 4.14
C ARG A 32 -6.02 17.48 5.12
N ALA A 33 -6.59 16.28 5.15
CA ALA A 33 -7.60 15.88 6.12
C ALA A 33 -7.03 15.63 7.53
N GLY A 34 -5.70 15.60 7.71
CA GLY A 34 -5.06 15.26 8.97
C GLY A 34 -5.21 13.79 9.35
N LEU A 35 -5.40 12.90 8.37
CA LEU A 35 -5.70 11.48 8.54
C LEU A 35 -4.54 10.55 8.16
N SER A 36 -3.47 11.03 7.50
CA SER A 36 -2.39 10.15 7.02
C SER A 36 -1.80 9.26 8.12
N GLU A 37 -1.42 9.82 9.27
CA GLU A 37 -0.88 9.02 10.39
C GLU A 37 -1.92 8.08 11.01
N VAL A 38 -3.21 8.43 10.95
CA VAL A 38 -4.28 7.55 11.41
C VAL A 38 -4.36 6.31 10.52
N TYR A 39 -4.28 6.49 9.20
CA TYR A 39 -4.28 5.38 8.25
C TYR A 39 -3.02 4.53 8.40
N LEU A 40 -1.83 5.14 8.40
CA LEU A 40 -0.57 4.42 8.55
C LEU A 40 -0.52 3.61 9.86
N HIS A 41 -0.99 4.18 10.97
CA HIS A 41 -1.09 3.44 12.24
C HIS A 41 -2.09 2.29 12.17
N ALA A 42 -3.26 2.51 11.56
CA ALA A 42 -4.25 1.45 11.39
C ALA A 42 -3.73 0.31 10.50
N GLU A 43 -2.99 0.63 9.43
CA GLU A 43 -2.33 -0.35 8.56
C GLU A 43 -1.29 -1.17 9.34
N GLU A 44 -0.45 -0.52 10.14
CA GLU A 44 0.55 -1.19 10.99
C GLU A 44 -0.10 -2.18 11.97
N GLU A 45 -1.17 -1.78 12.66
CA GLU A 45 -1.91 -2.65 13.61
C GLU A 45 -2.61 -3.81 12.90
N VAL A 46 -3.21 -3.56 11.73
CA VAL A 46 -3.85 -4.61 10.92
C VAL A 46 -2.82 -5.61 10.43
N MET A 47 -1.69 -5.15 9.90
CA MET A 47 -0.62 -6.03 9.45
C MET A 47 -0.02 -6.83 10.60
N ALA A 48 0.27 -6.21 11.75
CA ALA A 48 0.75 -6.90 12.94
C ALA A 48 -0.20 -8.02 13.39
N SER A 49 -1.50 -7.74 13.40
CA SER A 49 -2.53 -8.74 13.76
C SER A 49 -2.64 -9.88 12.76
N LEU A 50 -2.49 -9.59 11.47
CA LEU A 50 -2.53 -10.58 10.40
C LEU A 50 -1.29 -11.49 10.43
N LEU A 51 -0.10 -10.90 10.64
CA LEU A 51 1.19 -11.58 10.66
C LEU A 51 1.38 -12.55 11.84
N SER A 52 0.50 -12.52 12.85
CA SER A 52 0.50 -13.52 13.93
C SER A 52 -0.07 -14.88 13.54
N HIS A 53 -0.47 -15.07 12.27
CA HIS A 53 -1.10 -16.28 11.76
C HIS A 53 -0.24 -16.92 10.67
N ASP A 54 0.11 -18.20 10.83
CA ASP A 54 1.00 -18.92 9.89
C ASP A 54 0.40 -19.08 8.48
N ASN A 55 -0.94 -19.11 8.38
CA ASN A 55 -1.67 -19.21 7.12
C ASN A 55 -1.91 -17.84 6.44
N VAL A 56 -1.16 -16.81 6.82
CA VAL A 56 -1.26 -15.46 6.26
C VAL A 56 0.03 -14.99 5.58
N ARG A 57 -0.13 -14.29 4.46
CA ARG A 57 0.91 -13.54 3.76
C ARG A 57 0.43 -12.11 3.56
N VAL A 58 1.28 -11.12 3.84
CA VAL A 58 0.94 -9.68 3.71
C VAL A 58 1.94 -9.00 2.78
N TYR A 59 1.45 -8.16 1.88
CA TYR A 59 2.26 -7.39 0.93
C TYR A 59 1.92 -5.89 1.02
N ASP A 60 2.91 -5.01 1.05
CA ASP A 60 2.71 -3.56 1.05
C ASP A 60 3.33 -2.94 -0.21
N TYR A 61 2.50 -2.61 -1.19
CA TYR A 61 2.90 -2.03 -2.46
C TYR A 61 2.95 -0.49 -2.45
N GLN A 62 2.69 0.17 -1.31
CA GLN A 62 2.63 1.63 -1.23
C GLN A 62 3.96 2.29 -1.60
N THR A 63 5.08 1.55 -1.48
CA THR A 63 6.42 2.02 -1.86
C THR A 63 6.85 1.66 -3.30
N MET A 64 5.92 1.18 -4.14
CA MET A 64 6.12 0.96 -5.58
C MET A 64 6.05 2.29 -6.33
N THR A 65 7.10 3.11 -6.21
CA THR A 65 7.10 4.53 -6.61
C THR A 65 6.93 4.80 -8.09
N ASP A 66 7.24 3.83 -8.96
CA ASP A 66 6.93 3.88 -10.40
C ASP A 66 5.42 3.86 -10.69
N VAL A 67 4.62 3.40 -9.72
CA VAL A 67 3.16 3.44 -9.72
C VAL A 67 2.64 4.53 -8.79
N THR A 68 2.93 4.47 -7.49
CA THR A 68 2.43 5.41 -6.46
C THR A 68 2.61 6.88 -6.86
N CYS A 69 3.76 7.23 -7.44
CA CYS A 69 4.10 8.61 -7.84
C CYS A 69 3.69 8.96 -9.28
N ASN A 70 3.13 8.02 -10.05
CA ASN A 70 2.78 8.20 -11.45
C ASN A 70 1.25 8.28 -11.62
N LEU A 71 0.73 9.50 -11.66
CA LEU A 71 -0.72 9.74 -11.72
C LEU A 71 -1.36 9.26 -13.03
N ASP A 72 -0.60 9.06 -14.11
CA ASP A 72 -1.10 8.52 -15.38
C ASP A 72 -1.48 7.03 -15.28
N ARG A 73 -1.11 6.35 -14.20
CA ARG A 73 -1.44 4.94 -13.93
C ARG A 73 -2.79 4.78 -13.23
N TYR A 74 -3.53 5.86 -12.97
CA TYR A 74 -4.76 5.80 -12.19
C TYR A 74 -5.99 6.37 -12.92
N MET A 75 -7.14 5.74 -12.69
CA MET A 75 -8.45 6.23 -13.14
C MET A 75 -9.03 7.28 -12.17
N ASP A 76 -8.75 7.12 -10.88
CA ASP A 76 -9.11 8.03 -9.79
C ASP A 76 -8.02 8.01 -8.71
N THR A 77 -8.26 8.50 -7.49
CA THR A 77 -7.20 8.59 -6.48
C THR A 77 -6.69 7.22 -5.98
N ILE A 78 -7.40 6.11 -6.20
CA ILE A 78 -7.04 4.80 -5.61
C ILE A 78 -7.04 3.64 -6.60
N HIS A 79 -7.72 3.74 -7.75
CA HIS A 79 -7.82 2.66 -8.72
C HIS A 79 -6.78 2.81 -9.84
N PHE A 80 -5.73 1.99 -9.78
CA PHE A 80 -4.70 1.88 -10.80
C PHE A 80 -5.14 1.06 -12.02
N ASP A 81 -4.38 1.14 -13.10
CA ASP A 81 -4.67 0.45 -14.35
C ASP A 81 -4.52 -1.09 -14.29
N PRO A 82 -5.09 -1.83 -15.25
CA PRO A 82 -5.06 -3.30 -15.23
C PRO A 82 -3.66 -3.92 -15.31
N GLU A 83 -2.66 -3.22 -15.88
CA GLU A 83 -1.30 -3.74 -15.98
C GLU A 83 -0.66 -3.79 -14.60
N VAL A 84 -0.82 -2.72 -13.80
CA VAL A 84 -0.41 -2.69 -12.40
C VAL A 84 -1.05 -3.87 -11.65
N ASN A 85 -2.36 -4.08 -11.78
CA ASN A 85 -3.05 -5.21 -11.15
C ASN A 85 -2.41 -6.56 -11.51
N HIS A 86 -2.11 -6.76 -12.80
CA HIS A 86 -1.47 -7.98 -13.26
C HIS A 86 -0.09 -8.17 -12.63
N THR A 87 0.73 -7.11 -12.56
CA THR A 87 2.04 -7.14 -11.90
C THR A 87 1.95 -7.55 -10.43
N LEU A 88 1.00 -6.99 -9.68
CA LEU A 88 0.78 -7.34 -8.26
C LEU A 88 0.40 -8.82 -8.11
N CYS A 89 -0.49 -9.33 -8.96
CA CYS A 89 -0.89 -10.73 -8.94
C CYS A 89 0.29 -11.67 -9.26
N GLU A 90 1.11 -11.33 -10.25
CA GLU A 90 2.29 -12.12 -10.60
C GLU A 90 3.33 -12.12 -9.47
N ASP A 91 3.62 -10.96 -8.87
CA ASP A 91 4.57 -10.82 -7.75
C ASP A 91 4.12 -11.62 -6.50
N MET A 92 2.85 -11.46 -6.09
CA MET A 92 2.30 -12.24 -4.97
C MET A 92 2.26 -13.73 -5.29
N GLY A 93 1.86 -14.11 -6.51
CA GLY A 93 1.79 -15.49 -6.95
C GLY A 93 3.17 -16.16 -7.00
N ALA A 94 4.18 -15.40 -7.41
CA ALA A 94 5.56 -15.82 -7.48
C ALA A 94 6.14 -16.14 -6.09
N ASP A 95 6.01 -15.16 -5.18
CA ASP A 95 6.40 -15.31 -3.78
C ASP A 95 5.62 -16.46 -3.10
N TYR A 96 4.33 -16.61 -3.40
CA TYR A 96 3.51 -17.73 -2.91
C TYR A 96 4.08 -19.10 -3.30
N ARG A 97 4.40 -19.29 -4.58
CA ARG A 97 4.94 -20.55 -5.11
C ARG A 97 6.40 -20.79 -4.74
N GLY A 98 7.10 -19.77 -4.25
CA GLY A 98 8.55 -19.83 -3.95
C GLY A 98 9.42 -19.80 -5.21
N ASP A 99 8.90 -19.28 -6.32
CA ASP A 99 9.66 -19.08 -7.57
C ASP A 99 10.39 -17.73 -7.60
N GLY A 100 10.13 -16.87 -6.60
CA GLY A 100 10.78 -15.58 -6.36
C GLY A 100 10.57 -15.10 -4.92
N THR A 101 11.16 -13.95 -4.58
CA THR A 101 10.93 -13.24 -3.31
C THR A 101 10.39 -11.86 -3.62
N SER A 102 9.18 -11.57 -3.17
CA SER A 102 8.58 -10.24 -3.37
C SER A 102 9.35 -9.21 -2.53
N LEU A 103 9.71 -8.09 -3.16
CA LEU A 103 10.31 -6.94 -2.46
C LEU A 103 9.33 -6.22 -1.54
N TYR A 104 8.03 -6.49 -1.71
CA TYR A 104 6.92 -5.88 -1.00
C TYR A 104 6.38 -6.79 0.11
N ARG A 105 7.03 -7.94 0.33
CA ARG A 105 6.62 -8.89 1.36
C ARG A 105 6.85 -8.32 2.75
N VAL A 106 5.80 -8.29 3.55
CA VAL A 106 5.86 -7.91 4.97
C VAL A 106 5.93 -9.15 5.85
N THR A 107 6.78 -9.10 6.86
CA THR A 107 6.96 -10.10 7.91
C THR A 107 6.99 -9.41 9.27
N ALA A 108 6.85 -10.17 10.35
CA ALA A 108 6.93 -9.61 11.70
C ALA A 108 8.29 -8.93 11.97
N GLU A 109 9.35 -9.42 11.35
CA GLU A 109 10.72 -8.89 11.50
C GLU A 109 10.95 -7.58 10.75
N ASN A 110 10.25 -7.37 9.61
CA ASN A 110 10.46 -6.20 8.77
C ASN A 110 9.35 -5.14 8.87
N LEU A 111 8.24 -5.43 9.57
CA LEU A 111 7.06 -4.56 9.65
C LEU A 111 7.41 -3.09 9.98
N SER A 112 8.15 -2.84 11.06
CA SER A 112 8.50 -1.46 11.45
C SER A 112 9.35 -0.75 10.38
N ALA A 113 10.23 -1.48 9.70
CA ALA A 113 11.06 -0.93 8.63
C ALA A 113 10.23 -0.65 7.36
N VAL A 114 9.25 -1.50 7.04
CA VAL A 114 8.29 -1.27 5.95
C VAL A 114 7.46 -0.03 6.25
N MET A 115 6.89 0.09 7.45
CA MET A 115 6.07 1.24 7.83
C MET A 115 6.86 2.56 7.81
N GLU A 116 8.10 2.54 8.30
CA GLU A 116 8.99 3.71 8.21
C GLU A 116 9.27 4.09 6.76
N LYS A 117 9.55 3.11 5.89
CA LYS A 117 9.77 3.34 4.46
C LYS A 117 8.51 3.89 3.79
N THR A 118 7.32 3.42 4.16
CA THR A 118 6.04 3.92 3.65
C THR A 118 5.82 5.37 4.06
N ARG A 119 6.04 5.73 5.34
CA ARG A 119 6.00 7.13 5.80
C ARG A 119 6.92 8.04 5.00
N GLN A 120 8.19 7.65 4.86
CA GLN A 120 9.17 8.41 4.07
C GLN A 120 8.79 8.54 2.60
N CYS A 121 8.16 7.50 2.03
CA CYS A 121 7.66 7.53 0.66
C CYS A 121 6.54 8.55 0.49
N VAL A 122 5.58 8.59 1.43
CA VAL A 122 4.48 9.57 1.44
C VAL A 122 5.04 10.99 1.56
N GLU A 123 5.90 11.26 2.54
CA GLU A 123 6.53 12.56 2.75
C GLU A 123 7.29 13.04 1.50
N LYS A 124 8.14 12.19 0.93
CA LYS A 124 8.89 12.50 -0.28
C LYS A 124 7.98 12.69 -1.50
N GLY A 125 6.91 11.91 -1.60
CA GLY A 125 5.92 12.02 -2.66
C GLY A 125 5.21 13.38 -2.64
N MET A 126 4.91 13.93 -1.45
CA MET A 126 4.36 15.28 -1.32
C MET A 126 5.30 16.32 -1.95
N GLU A 127 6.60 16.24 -1.63
CA GLU A 127 7.60 17.20 -2.12
C GLU A 127 7.87 17.07 -3.62
N THR A 128 7.87 15.85 -4.14
CA THR A 128 8.33 15.54 -5.50
C THR A 128 7.21 15.41 -6.53
N VAL A 129 5.97 15.17 -6.10
CA VAL A 129 4.81 15.02 -6.99
C VAL A 129 3.80 16.14 -6.75
N ILE A 130 3.32 16.31 -5.52
CA ILE A 130 2.21 17.22 -5.22
C ILE A 130 2.62 18.69 -5.30
N VAL A 131 3.69 19.09 -4.61
CA VAL A 131 4.15 20.49 -4.62
C VAL A 131 4.47 21.00 -6.03
N PRO A 132 5.10 20.22 -6.94
CA PRO A 132 5.26 20.62 -8.33
C PRO A 132 3.94 20.83 -9.08
N LEU A 133 2.92 19.98 -8.84
CA LEU A 133 1.59 20.11 -9.44
C LEU A 133 0.84 21.35 -8.93
N GLU A 134 0.99 21.69 -7.65
CA GLU A 134 0.47 22.95 -7.11
C GLU A 134 1.10 24.15 -7.78
N LYS A 135 2.42 24.12 -7.98
CA LYS A 135 3.17 25.22 -8.62
C LYS A 135 2.89 25.36 -10.11
N SER A 136 2.37 24.33 -10.76
CA SER A 136 1.99 24.36 -12.17
C SER A 136 0.51 24.69 -12.40
N ASP A 137 -0.22 25.10 -11.34
CA ASP A 137 -1.66 25.36 -11.36
C ASP A 137 -2.46 24.15 -11.89
N ALA A 138 -1.99 22.92 -11.65
CA ALA A 138 -2.69 21.70 -12.05
C ALA A 138 -3.90 21.39 -11.16
N PHE A 139 -3.97 21.98 -9.96
CA PHE A 139 -5.11 21.86 -9.06
C PHE A 139 -6.09 23.02 -9.23
N LEU A 140 -7.38 22.69 -9.36
CA LEU A 140 -8.47 23.66 -9.35
C LEU A 140 -9.02 23.75 -7.93
N TYR A 141 -8.62 24.79 -7.20
CA TYR A 141 -9.22 25.11 -5.91
C TYR A 141 -10.54 25.84 -6.13
N ALA A 142 -11.61 25.42 -5.44
CA ALA A 142 -12.84 26.19 -5.42
C ALA A 142 -12.60 27.53 -4.70
N GLU A 143 -13.02 28.64 -5.33
CA GLU A 143 -13.01 29.98 -4.74
C GLU A 143 -13.95 30.12 -3.53
#